data_AF-Q8ABK6-F1
#
_entry.id   AF-Q8ABK6-F1
#
_cell.length_a   1.000
_cell.length_b   1.000
_cell.length_c   1.000
_cell.angle_alpha   90.00
_cell.angle_beta   90.00
_cell.angle_gamma   90.00
#
_symmetry.space_group_name_H-M   'P 1'
#
loop_
_entity.id
_entity.type
_entity.pdbx_description
1 polymer ?
#
loop_
_entity_poly.entity_id
_entity_poly.type
_entity_poly.pdbx_seq_one_letter_code
_entity_poly.pdbx_strand_id
1 'polypeptide(L)' 'MIAVLILIPVVGFALFTLVCYKTDWEAIDEQNRQFYVDGYHIYYDRKILRQKEVEQLKSKLE' A
#
# COMPACT_ATOMS: atom_id res chain seq x y z
N MET A 1 -11.98 -28.78 25.00
CA MET A 1 -11.56 -28.73 23.57
C MET A 1 -12.10 -27.49 22.86
N ILE A 2 -13.42 -27.23 22.87
CA ILE A 2 -14.03 -26.04 22.22
C ILE A 2 -13.45 -24.71 22.75
N ALA A 3 -13.27 -24.56 24.06
CA ALA A 3 -12.68 -23.34 24.64
C ALA A 3 -11.26 -23.05 24.12
N VAL A 4 -10.44 -24.07 23.89
CA VAL A 4 -9.09 -23.93 23.33
C VAL A 4 -9.16 -23.48 21.88
N LEU A 5 -10.08 -24.05 21.10
CA LEU A 5 -10.31 -23.66 19.71
C LEU A 5 -10.78 -22.20 19.57
N ILE A 6 -11.50 -21.66 20.56
CA ILE A 6 -11.91 -20.25 20.62
C ILE A 6 -10.77 -19.35 21.11
N LEU A 7 -9.97 -19.82 22.07
CA LEU A 7 -8.85 -19.05 22.62
C LEU A 7 -7.76 -18.78 21.58
N ILE A 8 -7.49 -19.72 20.68
CA ILE A 8 -6.47 -19.56 19.62
C ILE A 8 -6.70 -18.31 18.76
N PRO A 9 -7.87 -18.12 18.10
CA PRO A 9 -8.11 -16.92 17.30
C PRO A 9 -8.21 -15.66 18.16
N VAL A 10 -8.69 -15.75 19.41
CA VAL A 10 -8.74 -14.59 20.33
C VAL A 10 -7.34 -14.09 20.67
N VAL A 11 -6.44 -15.00 21.05
CA VAL A 11 -5.04 -14.66 21.34
C VAL A 11 -4.33 -14.20 20.07
N GLY A 12 -4.56 -14.87 18.94
CA GLY A 12 -4.00 -14.47 17.65
C GLY A 12 -4.43 -13.07 17.23
N PHE A 13 -5.70 -12.73 17.39
CA PHE A 13 -6.23 -11.40 17.10
C PHE A 13 -5.66 -10.35 18.04
N ALA A 14 -5.56 -10.63 19.34
CA ALA A 14 -4.97 -9.71 20.32
C ALA A 14 -3.48 -9.43 20.04
N LEU A 15 -2.72 -10.44 19.62
CA LEU A 15 -1.32 -10.26 19.22
C LEU A 15 -1.22 -9.50 17.90
N PHE A 16 -2.09 -9.80 16.93
CA PHE A 16 -2.14 -9.08 15.65
C PHE A 16 -2.43 -7.60 15.85
N THR A 17 -3.43 -7.23 16.66
CA THR A 17 -3.75 -5.83 16.94
C THR A 17 -2.61 -5.12 17.68
N LEU A 18 -1.94 -5.80 18.62
CA LEU A 18 -0.77 -5.25 19.31
C LEU A 18 0.37 -4.95 18.33
N VAL A 19 0.67 -5.88 17.42
CA VAL A 19 1.68 -5.68 16.38
C VAL A 19 1.27 -4.51 15.49
N CYS A 20 0.05 -4.51 14.95
CA CYS A 20 -0.46 -3.40 14.14
C CYS A 20 -0.38 -2.06 14.85
N TYR A 21 -0.67 -1.98 16.15
CA TYR A 21 -0.59 -0.73 16.90
C TYR A 21 0.86 -0.23 17.06
N LYS A 22 1.82 -1.14 17.22
CA LYS A 22 3.24 -0.78 17.36
C LYS A 22 3.95 -0.57 16.01
N THR A 23 3.38 -1.08 14.93
CA THR A 23 3.93 -0.91 13.58
C THR A 23 3.92 0.56 13.21
N ASP A 24 5.06 1.05 12.74
CA ASP A 24 5.19 2.38 12.16
C ASP A 24 4.59 2.39 10.75
N TRP A 25 3.30 2.70 10.69
CA TRP A 25 2.57 2.78 9.43
C TRP A 25 3.06 3.93 8.54
N GLU A 26 3.56 5.01 9.12
CA GLU A 26 4.05 6.17 8.38
C GLU A 26 5.37 5.84 7.68
N ALA A 27 6.30 5.18 8.38
CA ALA A 27 7.54 4.71 7.77
C ALA A 27 7.28 3.68 6.65
N ILE A 28 6.32 2.78 6.85
CA ILE A 28 5.91 1.82 5.82
C ILE A 28 5.26 2.53 4.62
N ASP A 29 4.39 3.51 4.87
CA ASP A 29 3.75 4.27 3.80
C ASP A 29 4.77 5.08 2.99
N GLU A 30 5.71 5.75 3.66
CA GLU A 30 6.78 6.50 3.00
C GLU A 30 7.67 5.58 2.15
N GLN A 31 8.01 4.40 2.67
CA GLN A 31 8.71 3.37 1.90
C GLN A 31 7.85 2.85 0.74
N ASN A 32 6.55 2.73 0.87
CA ASN A 32 5.69 2.29 -0.23
C ASN A 32 5.52 3.38 -1.28
N ARG A 33 5.49 4.64 -0.87
CA ARG A 33 5.29 5.82 -1.72
C ARG A 33 6.37 5.94 -2.79
N GLN A 34 7.57 5.42 -2.56
CA GLN A 34 8.62 5.35 -3.59
C GLN A 34 8.20 4.56 -4.84
N PHE A 35 7.23 3.65 -4.71
CA PHE A 35 6.68 2.85 -5.81
C PHE A 35 5.47 3.50 -6.47
N TYR A 36 5.09 4.71 -6.06
CA TYR A 36 3.99 5.47 -6.60
C TYR A 36 4.45 6.81 -7.16
N VAL A 37 3.93 7.18 -8.33
CA VAL A 37 4.11 8.51 -8.93
C VAL A 37 2.72 9.06 -9.23
N ASP A 38 2.41 10.25 -8.71
CA ASP A 38 1.09 10.89 -8.87
C ASP A 38 -0.10 9.97 -8.54
N GLY A 39 0.06 9.11 -7.52
CA GLY A 39 -0.95 8.14 -7.09
C GLY A 39 -1.04 6.85 -7.92
N TYR A 40 -0.21 6.69 -8.96
CA TYR A 40 -0.15 5.48 -9.78
C TYR A 40 0.99 4.58 -9.34
N HIS A 41 0.72 3.27 -9.26
CA HIS A 41 1.76 2.30 -8.94
C HIS A 41 2.67 2.13 -10.15
N ILE A 42 3.94 2.50 -10.03
CA ILE A 42 4.90 2.61 -11.14
C ILE A 42 4.96 1.33 -11.97
N TYR A 43 5.00 0.16 -11.32
CA TYR A 43 5.06 -1.14 -12.00
C TYR A 43 3.79 -1.51 -12.78
N TYR A 44 2.61 -1.42 -12.15
CA TYR A 44 1.35 -1.86 -12.77
C TYR A 44 0.78 -0.84 -13.75
N ASP A 45 0.96 0.45 -13.48
CA ASP A 45 0.31 1.54 -14.22
C ASP A 45 1.20 2.19 -15.28
N ARG A 46 2.35 1.57 -15.60
CA ARG A 46 3.34 2.10 -16.55
C ARG A 46 2.74 2.53 -17.90
N LYS A 47 1.68 1.86 -18.38
CA LYS A 47 0.99 2.23 -19.62
C LYS A 47 0.24 3.57 -19.50
N ILE A 48 -0.42 3.79 -18.36
CA ILE A 48 -1.16 5.02 -18.07
C ILE A 48 -0.17 6.18 -17.89
N LEU A 49 0.91 5.95 -17.12
CA LEU A 49 1.98 6.92 -16.93
C LEU A 49 2.56 7.40 -18.27
N ARG A 50 2.85 6.46 -19.18
CA ARG A 50 3.37 6.79 -20.52
C ARG A 50 2.37 7.59 -21.36
N GLN A 51 1.07 7.30 -21.27
CA GLN A 51 0.04 8.07 -21.98
C GLN A 51 -0.03 9.51 -21.47
N LYS A 52 0.04 9.71 -20.16
CA LYS A 52 0.06 11.05 -19.55
C LYS A 52 1.29 11.84 -19.96
N GLU A 53 2.47 11.23 -19.98
CA GLU A 53 3.69 11.88 -20.46
C GLU A 53 3.53 12.36 -21.91
N VAL A 54 2.96 11.53 -22.79
CA VAL A 54 2.70 11.90 -24.19
C VAL A 54 1.69 13.04 -24.30
N GLU A 55 0.60 13.00 -23.53
CA GLU A 55 -0.41 14.06 -23.49
C GLU A 55 0.17 15.38 -23.00
N GLN A 56 0.99 15.35 -21.94
CA GLN A 56 1.72 16.52 -21.44
C GLN A 56 2.73 17.07 -22.44
N LEU A 57 3.39 16.21 -23.22
CA LEU A 57 4.30 16.66 -24.28
C LEU A 57 3.53 17.33 -25.42
N LYS A 58 2.36 16.79 -25.78
CA LYS A 58 1.52 17.37 -26.83
C LYS A 58 0.98 18.74 -26.42
N SER A 59 0.51 18.90 -25.19
CA SER A 59 0.00 20.19 -24.70
C SER A 59 1.06 21.28 -24.55
N LYS A 60 2.35 20.92 -24.48
CA LYS A 60 3.46 21.89 -24.48
C LYS A 60 3.90 22.32 -25.89
N LEU A 61 3.50 21.56 -26.92
CA LEU A 61 3.86 21.81 -28.32
C LEU A 61 2.81 22.65 -29.06
N GLU A 62 1.55 22.57 -28.62
CA GLU A 62 0.45 23.47 -29.01
C GLU A 62 0.58 24.84 -28.32
#